data_AF-A0A091BBN8-F1
#
_entry.id   AF-A0A091BBN8-F1
#
_cell.length_a   1.000
_cell.length_b   1.000
_cell.length_c   1.000
_cell.angle_alpha   90.00
_cell.angle_beta   90.00
_cell.angle_gamma   90.00
#
_symmetry.space_group_name_H-M   'P 1'
#
loop_
_entity.id
_entity.type
_entity.pdbx_description
1 polymer ?
#
loop_
_entity_poly.entity_id
_entity_poly.type
_entity_poly.pdbx_seq_one_letter_code
_entity_poly.pdbx_strand_id
1 'polypeptide(L)'
;MRSAGGPRWPAGRRLLGAMVVGLVSLPLMGLNGWFGIGVMLALVLGLLWGFDFAAELRASPPGGRWGPWAVRLAAAPKALFGLISLGIGVAIVAWLLWNLFVARQPEFQWTSLYGLFVPLGLIVLGQRWLAEAVGRKPAVSNPEAAWQLRHDAAGVTVQDAEGSVRTLVWDEVEVVAIETNDSGPWGADVWFVLTGERGDVAWPMGADGEAGMLEVLRSRFPGFDDEAVIAAMRSTENARFICWTRRTG
;
A
#
# COMPACT_ATOMS: atom_id res chain seq x y z
N MET A 1 17.59 -27.39 9.00
CA MET A 1 18.48 -26.26 9.39
C MET A 1 17.77 -24.97 9.01
N ARG A 2 17.36 -24.15 10.01
CA ARG A 2 16.69 -22.86 9.76
C ARG A 2 17.75 -21.86 9.29
N SER A 3 17.63 -21.37 8.06
CA SER A 3 18.45 -20.26 7.59
C SER A 3 18.17 -19.04 8.48
N ALA A 4 19.25 -18.39 8.90
CA ALA A 4 19.19 -17.19 9.72
C ALA A 4 18.35 -16.13 8.99
N GLY A 5 17.20 -15.79 9.56
CA GLY A 5 16.30 -14.78 9.05
C GLY A 5 17.03 -13.46 8.89
N GLY A 6 16.89 -12.84 7.72
CA GLY A 6 17.37 -11.49 7.48
C GLY A 6 16.77 -10.48 8.48
N PRO A 7 17.30 -9.25 8.53
CA PRO A 7 16.87 -8.26 9.51
C PRO A 7 15.36 -8.06 9.41
N ARG A 8 14.65 -8.18 10.55
CA ARG A 8 13.18 -8.00 10.61
C ARG A 8 12.72 -6.63 10.12
N TRP A 9 13.62 -5.63 10.04
CA TRP A 9 13.35 -4.22 9.75
C TRP A 9 14.48 -3.54 8.94
N PRO A 10 14.55 -3.71 7.61
CA PRO A 10 15.60 -3.11 6.79
C PRO A 10 15.54 -1.58 6.75
N ALA A 11 14.34 -0.95 6.70
CA ALA A 11 14.23 0.51 6.77
C ALA A 11 14.66 1.07 8.14
N GLY A 12 14.39 0.34 9.22
CA GLY A 12 14.81 0.73 10.58
C GLY A 12 16.34 0.89 10.72
N ARG A 13 17.12 0.05 10.05
CA ARG A 13 18.60 0.16 10.05
C ARG A 13 19.08 1.39 9.29
N ARG A 14 18.43 1.71 8.16
CA ARG A 14 18.75 2.91 7.36
C ARG A 14 18.44 4.17 8.14
N LEU A 15 17.26 4.23 8.77
CA LEU A 15 16.85 5.33 9.64
C LEU A 15 17.86 5.55 10.78
N LEU A 16 18.28 4.48 11.45
CA LEU A 16 19.28 4.56 12.51
C LEU A 16 20.63 5.06 11.99
N GLY A 17 21.04 4.64 10.79
CA GLY A 17 22.21 5.17 10.10
C GLY A 17 22.13 6.67 9.82
N ALA A 18 21.00 7.16 9.30
CA ALA A 18 20.78 8.59 9.08
C ALA A 18 20.84 9.38 10.40
N MET A 19 20.22 8.87 11.47
CA MET A 19 20.27 9.52 12.79
C MET A 19 21.69 9.63 13.33
N VAL A 20 22.50 8.56 13.20
CA VAL A 20 23.91 8.57 13.63
C VAL A 20 24.72 9.57 12.81
N VAL A 21 24.55 9.60 11.48
CA VAL A 21 25.22 10.59 10.61
C VAL A 21 24.85 12.02 11.01
N GLY A 22 23.58 12.29 11.27
CA GLY A 22 23.12 13.61 11.73
C GLY A 22 23.72 13.99 13.08
N LEU A 23 23.67 13.07 14.05
CA LEU A 23 24.16 13.28 15.41
C LEU A 23 25.67 13.55 15.46
N VAL A 24 26.45 12.84 14.62
CA VAL A 24 27.90 13.04 14.51
C VAL A 24 28.23 14.33 13.73
N SER A 25 27.43 14.68 12.73
CA SER A 25 27.66 15.89 11.92
C SER A 25 27.36 17.18 12.68
N LEU A 26 26.42 17.14 13.63
CA LEU A 26 25.99 18.30 14.43
C LEU A 26 27.13 19.00 15.20
N PRO A 27 27.94 18.31 16.04
CA PRO A 27 29.07 18.95 16.72
C PRO A 27 30.22 19.31 15.76
N LEU A 28 30.38 18.58 14.66
CA LEU A 28 31.41 18.83 13.66
C LEU A 28 31.11 20.06 12.79
N MET A 29 29.85 20.48 12.69
CA MET A 29 29.44 21.71 12.01
C MET A 29 30.10 22.97 12.58
N GLY A 30 30.45 22.98 13.87
CA GLY A 30 31.23 24.06 14.48
C GLY A 30 32.69 24.12 14.01
N LEU A 31 33.21 23.04 13.42
CA LEU A 31 34.60 22.94 12.94
C LEU A 31 34.71 23.27 11.45
N ASN A 32 33.70 22.91 10.65
CA ASN A 32 33.69 23.16 9.21
C ASN A 32 32.26 23.21 8.63
N GLY A 33 31.96 24.21 7.79
CA GLY A 33 30.64 24.39 7.18
C GLY A 33 30.18 23.22 6.29
N TRP A 34 31.11 22.43 5.75
CA TRP A 34 30.79 21.23 4.96
C TRP A 34 30.02 20.16 5.75
N PHE A 35 30.16 20.11 7.09
CA PHE A 35 29.39 19.19 7.92
C PHE A 35 27.89 19.54 7.99
N GLY A 36 27.50 20.76 7.63
CA GLY A 36 26.09 21.15 7.46
C GLY A 36 25.36 20.34 6.39
N ILE A 37 26.08 19.89 5.35
CA ILE A 37 25.52 19.02 4.30
C ILE A 37 25.17 17.64 4.88
N GLY A 38 25.99 17.12 5.79
CA GLY A 38 25.73 15.86 6.50
C GLY A 38 24.45 15.94 7.34
N VAL A 39 24.21 17.08 8.00
CA VAL A 39 22.97 17.33 8.76
C VAL A 39 21.76 17.42 7.83
N MET A 40 21.84 18.18 6.73
CA MET A 40 20.73 18.27 5.76
C MET A 40 20.39 16.92 5.13
N LEU A 41 21.40 16.16 4.70
CA LEU A 41 21.21 14.82 4.13
C LEU A 41 20.61 13.86 5.16
N ALA A 42 21.11 13.86 6.40
CA ALA A 42 20.56 13.05 7.47
C ALA A 42 19.09 13.39 7.77
N LEU A 43 18.70 14.66 7.66
CA LEU A 43 17.33 15.11 7.89
C LEU A 43 16.39 14.69 6.75
N VAL A 44 16.81 14.86 5.49
CA VAL A 44 16.03 14.41 4.32
C VAL A 44 15.91 12.89 4.28
N LEU A 45 17.01 12.16 4.45
CA LEU A 45 17.01 10.70 4.44
C LEU A 45 16.30 10.12 5.66
N GLY A 46 16.46 10.74 6.83
CA GLY A 46 15.74 10.36 8.04
C GLY A 46 14.22 10.53 7.89
N LEU A 47 13.77 11.56 7.17
CA LEU A 47 12.36 11.75 6.84
C LEU A 47 11.85 10.64 5.91
N LEU A 48 12.57 10.37 4.81
CA LEU A 48 12.20 9.35 3.83
C LEU A 48 12.18 7.94 4.44
N TRP A 49 13.27 7.55 5.09
CA TRP A 49 13.38 6.23 5.73
C TRP A 49 12.50 6.12 6.97
N GLY A 50 12.14 7.24 7.61
CA GLY A 50 11.14 7.28 8.66
C GLY A 50 9.76 6.86 8.17
N PHE A 51 9.38 7.21 6.94
CA PHE A 51 8.12 6.77 6.33
C PHE A 51 8.13 5.29 6.02
N ASP A 52 9.21 4.79 5.42
CA ASP A 52 9.37 3.36 5.11
C ASP A 52 9.33 2.53 6.39
N PHE A 53 10.01 2.98 7.44
CA PHE A 53 10.02 2.31 8.74
C PHE A 53 8.63 2.32 9.43
N ALA A 54 7.88 3.42 9.31
CA ALA A 54 6.51 3.48 9.80
C ALA A 54 5.57 2.53 9.03
N ALA A 55 5.76 2.36 7.72
CA ALA A 55 5.02 1.42 6.91
C ALA A 55 5.35 -0.04 7.28
N GLU A 56 6.65 -0.34 7.43
CA GLU A 56 7.16 -1.61 7.94
C GLU A 56 6.53 -1.95 9.30
N LEU A 57 6.61 -1.06 10.29
CA LEU A 57 6.05 -1.29 11.63
C LEU A 57 4.54 -1.52 11.64
N ARG A 58 3.79 -0.94 10.69
CA ARG A 58 2.36 -1.19 10.53
C ARG A 58 2.08 -2.58 9.95
N ALA A 59 2.93 -3.05 9.04
CA ALA A 59 2.79 -4.36 8.40
C ALA A 59 3.11 -5.52 9.35
N SER A 60 3.99 -5.32 10.34
CA SER A 60 4.36 -6.34 11.32
C SER A 60 4.50 -5.74 12.73
N PRO A 61 3.39 -5.37 13.39
CA PRO A 61 3.48 -4.69 14.68
C PRO A 61 4.28 -5.52 15.70
N PRO A 62 5.17 -4.88 16.48
CA PRO A 62 5.92 -5.59 17.51
C PRO A 62 4.95 -6.24 18.50
N GLY A 63 5.17 -7.52 18.80
CA GLY A 63 4.35 -8.23 19.80
C GLY A 63 4.46 -7.58 21.19
N GLY A 64 3.36 -7.61 21.94
CA GLY A 64 3.29 -7.11 23.32
C GLY A 64 2.64 -5.73 23.47
N ARG A 65 2.58 -5.23 24.71
CA ARG A 65 1.84 -3.99 25.07
C ARG A 65 2.32 -2.73 24.35
N TRP A 66 3.55 -2.75 23.84
CA TRP A 66 4.22 -1.60 23.26
C TRP A 66 4.07 -1.50 21.73
N GLY A 67 3.52 -2.53 21.07
CA GLY A 67 3.30 -2.55 19.62
C GLY A 67 2.50 -1.34 19.10
N PRO A 68 1.32 -1.03 19.68
CA PRO A 68 0.51 0.11 19.24
C PRO A 68 1.20 1.46 19.45
N TRP A 69 2.00 1.60 20.51
CA TRP A 69 2.76 2.82 20.80
C TRP A 69 3.92 3.02 19.84
N ALA A 70 4.64 1.96 19.48
CA ALA A 70 5.72 2.01 18.49
C ALA A 70 5.20 2.47 17.12
N VAL A 71 4.04 1.95 16.69
CA VAL A 71 3.40 2.35 15.42
C VAL A 71 3.00 3.83 15.44
N ARG A 72 2.42 4.32 16.54
CA ARG A 72 2.05 5.74 16.69
C ARG A 72 3.26 6.66 16.72
N LEU A 73 4.32 6.26 17.43
CA LEU A 73 5.56 7.04 17.52
C LEU A 73 6.26 7.14 16.16
N ALA A 74 6.30 6.05 15.39
CA ALA A 74 6.84 6.06 14.03
C ALA A 74 6.00 6.89 13.06
N ALA A 75 4.68 7.01 13.27
CA ALA A 75 3.80 7.84 12.47
C ALA A 75 3.80 9.33 12.88
N ALA A 76 4.31 9.67 14.07
CA ALA A 76 4.24 11.03 14.63
C ALA A 76 4.96 12.10 13.79
N PRO A 77 6.17 11.87 13.21
CA PRO A 77 6.83 12.86 12.37
C PRO A 77 6.00 13.21 11.13
N LYS A 78 5.36 12.21 10.51
CA LYS A 78 4.48 12.39 9.35
C LYS A 78 3.24 13.21 9.71
N ALA A 79 2.63 12.92 10.86
CA ALA A 79 1.48 13.67 11.37
C ALA A 79 1.84 15.14 11.66
N LEU A 80 2.98 15.36 12.32
CA LEU A 80 3.46 16.70 12.66
C LEU A 80 3.73 17.52 11.41
N PHE A 81 4.42 16.94 10.42
CA PHE A 81 4.67 17.60 9.14
C PHE A 81 3.36 17.94 8.40
N GLY A 82 2.41 17.01 8.36
CA GLY A 82 1.08 17.26 7.77
C GLY A 82 0.34 18.40 8.45
N LEU A 83 0.39 18.46 9.79
CA LEU A 83 -0.24 19.52 10.59
C LEU A 83 0.42 20.88 10.37
N ILE A 84 1.75 20.92 10.31
CA ILE A 84 2.53 22.15 10.02
C ILE A 84 2.19 22.66 8.61
N SER A 85 2.22 21.77 7.61
CA SER A 85 1.87 22.11 6.22
C SER A 85 0.45 22.68 6.11
N LEU A 86 -0.51 22.04 6.77
CA LEU A 86 -1.90 22.49 6.80
C LEU A 86 -2.04 23.86 7.46
N GLY A 87 -1.41 24.06 8.62
CA GLY A 87 -1.44 25.32 9.36
C GLY A 87 -0.83 26.48 8.57
N ILE A 88 0.32 26.26 7.93
CA ILE A 88 0.97 27.26 7.08
C ILE A 88 0.10 27.59 5.87
N GLY A 89 -0.44 26.57 5.19
CA GLY A 89 -1.32 26.78 4.04
C GLY A 89 -2.55 27.62 4.39
N VAL A 90 -3.23 27.31 5.50
CA VAL A 90 -4.40 28.08 5.99
C VAL A 90 -4.00 29.51 6.37
N ALA A 91 -2.87 29.70 7.05
CA ALA A 91 -2.39 31.02 7.44
C ALA A 91 -2.10 31.91 6.22
N ILE A 92 -1.51 31.34 5.16
CA ILE A 92 -1.26 32.05 3.90
C ILE A 92 -2.59 32.42 3.23
N VAL A 93 -3.57 31.50 3.13
CA VAL A 93 -4.89 31.81 2.56
C VAL A 93 -5.57 32.92 3.34
N ALA A 94 -5.57 32.85 4.68
CA ALA A 94 -6.18 33.88 5.52
C ALA A 94 -5.50 35.25 5.31
N TRP A 95 -4.17 35.28 5.22
CA TRP A 95 -3.41 36.49 4.93
C TRP A 95 -3.71 37.06 3.54
N LEU A 96 -3.83 36.20 2.52
CA LEU A 96 -4.21 36.60 1.15
C LEU A 96 -5.62 37.21 1.10
N LEU A 97 -6.59 36.57 1.77
CA LEU A 97 -7.96 37.08 1.85
C LEU A 97 -8.02 38.41 2.60
N TRP A 98 -7.29 38.52 3.71
CA TRP A 98 -7.19 39.77 4.46
C TRP A 98 -6.64 40.91 3.60
N ASN A 99 -5.57 40.66 2.85
CA ASN A 99 -4.96 41.68 2.01
C ASN A 99 -5.83 42.03 0.80
N LEU A 100 -6.56 41.05 0.24
CA LEU A 100 -7.50 41.27 -0.85
C LEU A 100 -8.68 42.16 -0.47
N PHE A 101 -9.29 41.90 0.69
CA PHE A 101 -10.54 42.56 1.08
C PHE A 101 -10.35 43.79 1.96
N VAL A 102 -9.33 43.81 2.83
CA VAL A 102 -9.20 44.81 3.90
C VAL A 102 -8.02 45.76 3.68
N ALA A 103 -6.79 45.24 3.59
CA ALA A 103 -5.58 46.08 3.67
C ALA A 103 -5.11 46.65 2.32
N ARG A 104 -5.36 45.95 1.20
CA ARG A 104 -4.99 46.33 -0.18
C ARG A 104 -3.58 46.92 -0.30
N GLN A 105 -2.58 46.24 0.25
CA GLN A 105 -1.22 46.77 0.22
C GLN A 105 -0.67 46.87 -1.21
N PRO A 106 0.06 47.95 -1.56
CA PRO A 106 0.56 48.18 -2.91
C PRO A 106 1.65 47.18 -3.36
N GLU A 107 2.31 46.50 -2.42
CA GLU A 107 3.30 45.44 -2.69
C GLU A 107 2.65 44.09 -3.06
N PHE A 108 1.33 43.97 -2.94
CA PHE A 108 0.60 42.74 -3.20
C PHE A 108 0.33 42.53 -4.69
N GLN A 109 1.19 41.76 -5.36
CA GLN A 109 1.04 41.42 -6.78
C GLN A 109 0.42 40.03 -6.94
N TRP A 110 -0.82 39.98 -7.43
CA TRP A 110 -1.59 38.76 -7.75
C TRP A 110 -0.98 37.88 -8.86
N THR A 111 0.09 38.35 -9.50
CA THR A 111 0.51 37.93 -10.83
C THR A 111 1.34 36.65 -10.86
N SER A 112 1.70 36.07 -9.71
CA SER A 112 2.44 34.82 -9.69
C SER A 112 1.50 33.63 -9.55
N LEU A 113 1.65 32.62 -10.41
CA LEU A 113 0.99 31.31 -10.28
C LEU A 113 1.12 30.76 -8.84
N TYR A 114 2.20 31.09 -8.13
CA TYR A 114 2.46 30.67 -6.76
C TYR A 114 1.47 31.21 -5.72
N GLY A 115 0.79 32.34 -5.97
CA GLY A 115 -0.05 33.02 -4.99
C GLY A 115 -1.26 32.22 -4.51
N LEU A 116 -1.81 31.33 -5.33
CA LEU A 116 -2.96 30.48 -4.96
C LEU A 116 -2.60 28.98 -4.91
N PHE A 117 -1.74 28.53 -5.83
CA PHE A 117 -1.43 27.10 -5.96
C PHE A 117 -0.57 26.57 -4.81
N VAL A 118 0.37 27.36 -4.29
CA VAL A 118 1.23 26.95 -3.17
C VAL A 118 0.42 26.72 -1.89
N PRO A 119 -0.40 27.67 -1.40
CA PRO A 119 -1.16 27.45 -0.17
C PRO A 119 -2.22 26.35 -0.29
N LEU A 120 -2.92 26.25 -1.44
CA LEU A 120 -3.86 25.16 -1.68
C LEU A 120 -3.15 23.80 -1.74
N GLY A 121 -1.98 23.73 -2.39
CA GLY A 121 -1.14 22.54 -2.43
C GLY A 121 -0.69 22.09 -1.03
N LEU A 122 -0.27 23.03 -0.18
CA LEU A 122 0.10 22.74 1.22
C LEU A 122 -1.07 22.23 2.07
N ILE A 123 -2.28 22.76 1.84
CA ILE A 123 -3.50 22.30 2.51
C ILE A 123 -3.83 20.87 2.08
N VAL A 124 -3.90 20.60 0.77
CA VAL A 124 -4.22 19.26 0.23
C VAL A 124 -3.17 18.24 0.66
N LEU A 125 -1.88 18.58 0.56
CA LEU A 125 -0.78 17.71 0.97
C LEU A 125 -0.81 17.45 2.48
N GLY A 126 -1.03 18.50 3.28
CA GLY A 126 -1.13 18.41 4.73
C GLY A 126 -2.30 17.52 5.18
N GLN A 127 -3.48 17.69 4.57
CA GLN A 127 -4.65 16.84 4.81
C GLN A 127 -4.38 15.39 4.43
N ARG A 128 -3.78 15.14 3.27
CA ARG A 128 -3.44 13.78 2.83
C ARG A 128 -2.46 13.10 3.78
N TRP A 129 -1.41 13.79 4.20
CA TRP A 129 -0.42 13.25 5.13
C TRP A 129 -0.99 12.99 6.52
N LEU A 130 -1.87 13.87 7.01
CA LEU A 130 -2.58 13.69 8.27
C LEU A 130 -3.54 12.51 8.20
N ALA A 131 -4.30 12.38 7.10
CA ALA A 131 -5.18 11.25 6.85
C ALA A 131 -4.41 9.92 6.75
N GLU A 132 -3.21 9.91 6.16
CA GLU A 132 -2.34 8.73 6.12
C GLU A 132 -1.67 8.40 7.47
N ALA A 133 -1.49 9.41 8.34
CA ALA A 133 -0.94 9.21 9.68
C ALA A 133 -2.00 8.70 10.68
N VAL A 134 -3.25 9.16 10.53
CA VAL A 134 -4.39 8.79 11.40
C VAL A 134 -5.14 7.57 10.88
N GLY A 135 -5.23 7.42 9.56
CA GLY A 135 -5.92 6.33 8.91
C GLY A 135 -5.16 5.01 9.08
N ARG A 136 -5.84 4.01 9.65
CA ARG A 136 -5.55 2.60 9.37
C ARG A 136 -5.94 2.32 7.93
N LYS A 137 -5.16 2.80 6.96
CA LYS A 137 -5.12 2.06 5.70
C LYS A 137 -4.30 0.81 6.00
N PRO A 138 -4.87 -0.41 5.93
CA PRO A 138 -4.02 -1.57 5.80
C PRO A 138 -3.06 -1.26 4.66
N ALA A 139 -1.78 -1.56 4.87
CA ALA A 139 -0.80 -1.49 3.81
C ALA A 139 -1.24 -2.52 2.77
N VAL A 140 -2.12 -2.13 1.86
CA VAL A 140 -2.42 -2.88 0.65
C VAL A 140 -1.20 -2.62 -0.21
N SER A 141 -0.14 -3.39 0.04
CA SER A 141 1.09 -3.40 -0.76
C SER A 141 0.87 -4.06 -2.11
N ASN A 142 -0.37 -4.42 -2.44
CA ASN A 142 -0.74 -5.06 -3.69
C ASN A 142 -2.24 -4.80 -3.99
N PRO A 143 -2.65 -4.16 -5.10
CA PRO A 143 -4.07 -3.93 -5.42
C PRO A 143 -4.92 -5.20 -5.34
N GLU A 144 -4.33 -6.36 -5.56
CA GLU A 144 -4.92 -7.68 -5.38
C GLU A 144 -5.43 -7.92 -3.95
N ALA A 145 -4.73 -7.45 -2.91
CA ALA A 145 -5.12 -7.63 -1.52
C ALA A 145 -6.33 -6.78 -1.09
N ALA A 146 -6.87 -5.94 -1.98
CA ALA A 146 -8.17 -5.30 -1.78
C ALA A 146 -9.34 -6.28 -1.98
N TRP A 147 -9.12 -7.36 -2.73
CA TRP A 147 -10.11 -8.42 -2.94
C TRP A 147 -10.15 -9.33 -1.71
N GLN A 148 -11.36 -9.65 -1.23
CA GLN A 148 -11.55 -10.59 -0.13
C GLN A 148 -12.14 -11.89 -0.65
N LEU A 149 -11.41 -12.98 -0.43
CA LEU A 149 -11.83 -14.33 -0.74
C LEU A 149 -12.23 -15.04 0.55
N ARG A 150 -13.42 -15.62 0.56
CA ARG A 150 -13.92 -16.47 1.64
C ARG A 150 -14.44 -17.77 1.05
N HIS A 151 -14.19 -18.87 1.73
CA HIS A 151 -14.75 -20.15 1.35
C HIS A 151 -15.20 -20.94 2.57
N ASP A 152 -16.18 -21.80 2.36
CA ASP A 152 -16.72 -22.66 3.38
C ASP A 152 -17.14 -24.02 2.79
N ALA A 153 -17.95 -24.77 3.54
CA ALA A 153 -18.46 -26.05 3.11
C ALA A 153 -19.35 -25.94 1.85
N ALA A 154 -20.10 -24.84 1.71
CA ALA A 154 -21.12 -24.65 0.68
C ALA A 154 -20.56 -24.05 -0.62
N GLY A 155 -19.63 -23.11 -0.54
CA GLY A 155 -19.12 -22.45 -1.74
C GLY A 155 -17.92 -21.54 -1.52
N VAL A 156 -17.69 -20.72 -2.52
CA VAL A 156 -16.72 -19.62 -2.52
C VAL A 156 -17.46 -18.30 -2.67
N THR A 157 -17.04 -17.30 -1.91
CA THR A 157 -17.53 -15.92 -1.97
C THR A 157 -16.35 -14.98 -2.18
N VAL A 158 -16.46 -14.13 -3.19
CA VAL A 158 -15.49 -13.09 -3.51
C VAL A 158 -16.15 -11.74 -3.35
N GLN A 159 -15.46 -10.83 -2.68
CA GLN A 159 -15.78 -9.42 -2.66
C GLN A 159 -14.69 -8.65 -3.40
N ASP A 160 -15.09 -7.86 -4.41
CA ASP A 160 -14.18 -7.01 -5.17
C ASP A 160 -13.74 -5.76 -4.36
N ALA A 161 -12.85 -4.95 -4.95
CA ALA A 161 -12.31 -3.76 -4.32
C ALA A 161 -13.37 -2.66 -4.10
N GLU A 162 -14.42 -2.65 -4.91
CA GLU A 162 -15.55 -1.73 -4.88
C GLU A 162 -16.65 -2.16 -3.88
N GLY A 163 -16.59 -3.41 -3.41
CA GLY A 163 -17.49 -4.01 -2.44
C GLY A 163 -18.62 -4.87 -3.04
N SER A 164 -18.62 -5.14 -4.35
CA SER A 164 -19.55 -6.09 -4.96
C SER A 164 -19.20 -7.51 -4.52
N VAL A 165 -20.23 -8.27 -4.15
CA VAL A 165 -20.07 -9.64 -3.67
C VAL A 165 -20.62 -10.61 -4.70
N ARG A 166 -19.84 -11.64 -5.02
CA ARG A 166 -20.25 -12.77 -5.86
C ARG A 166 -19.99 -14.07 -5.11
N THR A 167 -20.94 -14.99 -5.20
CA THR A 167 -20.87 -16.29 -4.55
C THR A 167 -21.16 -17.37 -5.57
N LEU A 168 -20.39 -18.47 -5.51
CA LEU A 168 -20.63 -19.65 -6.32
C LEU A 168 -20.62 -20.89 -5.43
N VAL A 169 -21.66 -21.71 -5.55
CA VAL A 169 -21.79 -22.97 -4.82
C VAL A 169 -20.90 -24.01 -5.48
N TRP A 170 -20.22 -24.85 -4.69
CA TRP A 170 -19.27 -25.83 -5.24
C TRP A 170 -19.92 -26.79 -6.25
N ASP A 171 -21.16 -27.19 -5.99
CA ASP A 171 -21.92 -28.12 -6.83
C ASP A 171 -22.34 -27.50 -8.17
N GLU A 172 -22.29 -26.16 -8.31
CA GLU A 172 -22.59 -25.44 -9.55
C GLU A 172 -21.34 -25.21 -10.42
N VAL A 173 -20.13 -25.48 -9.92
CA VAL A 173 -18.89 -25.23 -10.67
C VAL A 173 -18.79 -26.20 -11.84
N GLU A 174 -18.70 -25.66 -13.05
CA GLU A 174 -18.52 -26.42 -14.29
C GLU A 174 -17.09 -26.40 -14.77
N VAL A 175 -16.39 -25.27 -14.60
CA VAL A 175 -15.02 -25.09 -15.05
C VAL A 175 -14.22 -24.34 -14.00
N VAL A 176 -12.99 -24.81 -13.76
CA VAL A 176 -11.97 -24.07 -13.02
C VAL A 176 -10.85 -23.73 -14.00
N ALA A 177 -10.54 -22.45 -14.15
CA ALA A 177 -9.51 -21.96 -15.04
C ALA A 177 -8.62 -20.92 -14.38
N ILE A 178 -7.42 -20.76 -14.92
CA ILE A 178 -6.55 -19.62 -14.65
C ILE A 178 -6.43 -18.81 -15.93
N GLU A 179 -6.71 -17.51 -15.85
CA GLU A 179 -6.54 -16.56 -16.93
C GLU A 179 -5.34 -15.67 -16.66
N THR A 180 -4.45 -15.58 -17.63
CA THR A 180 -3.31 -14.67 -17.61
C THR A 180 -3.56 -13.48 -18.54
N ASN A 181 -3.11 -12.29 -18.16
CA ASN A 181 -3.19 -11.08 -18.97
C ASN A 181 -1.95 -10.19 -18.81
N ASP A 182 -1.87 -9.09 -19.56
CA ASP A 182 -0.74 -8.17 -19.63
C ASP A 182 -0.90 -6.91 -18.76
N SER A 183 -1.76 -6.95 -17.74
CA SER A 183 -2.01 -5.80 -16.84
C SER A 183 -0.88 -5.53 -15.85
N GLY A 184 0.01 -6.51 -15.63
CA GLY A 184 1.20 -6.35 -14.81
C GLY A 184 2.16 -5.29 -15.38
N PRO A 185 2.87 -4.50 -14.55
CA PRO A 185 2.93 -4.53 -13.08
C PRO A 185 1.88 -3.65 -12.37
N TRP A 186 0.93 -3.04 -13.09
CA TRP A 186 0.00 -2.06 -12.52
C TRP A 186 -1.37 -2.65 -12.14
N GLY A 187 -1.63 -3.91 -12.49
CA GLY A 187 -2.78 -4.69 -12.06
C GLY A 187 -2.48 -6.19 -12.10
N ALA A 188 -3.44 -6.99 -11.59
CA ALA A 188 -3.30 -8.43 -11.52
C ALA A 188 -3.23 -9.05 -12.92
N ASP A 189 -2.15 -9.75 -13.19
CA ASP A 189 -1.87 -10.47 -14.43
C ASP A 189 -2.28 -11.95 -14.38
N VAL A 190 -2.65 -12.47 -13.21
CA VAL A 190 -3.10 -13.86 -13.02
C VAL A 190 -4.41 -13.89 -12.24
N TRP A 191 -5.43 -14.53 -12.82
CA TRP A 191 -6.78 -14.62 -12.28
C TRP A 191 -7.25 -16.06 -12.18
N PHE A 192 -7.77 -16.46 -11.03
CA PHE A 192 -8.52 -17.69 -10.88
C PHE A 192 -9.98 -17.43 -11.26
N VAL A 193 -10.55 -18.29 -12.10
CA VAL A 193 -11.90 -18.16 -12.62
C VAL A 193 -12.65 -19.48 -12.42
N LEU A 194 -13.74 -19.41 -11.67
CA LEU A 194 -14.70 -20.50 -11.50
C LEU A 194 -15.96 -20.12 -12.24
N THR A 195 -16.28 -20.89 -13.27
CA THR A 195 -17.50 -20.73 -14.07
C THR A 195 -18.51 -21.78 -13.61
N GLY A 196 -19.75 -21.35 -13.38
CA GLY A 196 -20.86 -22.23 -13.09
C GLY A 196 -22.11 -21.83 -13.85
N GLU A 197 -23.14 -22.69 -13.82
CA GLU A 197 -24.35 -22.53 -14.64
C GLU A 197 -25.06 -21.17 -14.43
N ARG A 198 -25.04 -20.67 -13.20
CA ARG A 198 -25.77 -19.45 -12.79
C ARG A 198 -24.91 -18.20 -12.70
N GLY A 199 -23.60 -18.34 -12.92
CA GLY A 199 -22.67 -17.23 -12.86
C GLY A 199 -21.26 -17.64 -12.48
N ASP A 200 -20.40 -16.64 -12.58
CA ASP A 200 -18.96 -16.82 -12.47
C ASP A 200 -18.40 -16.03 -11.28
N VAL A 201 -17.42 -16.65 -10.62
CA VAL A 201 -16.62 -16.01 -9.58
C VAL A 201 -15.18 -16.03 -10.04
N ALA A 202 -14.55 -14.85 -10.02
CA ALA A 202 -13.14 -14.68 -10.34
C ALA A 202 -12.47 -13.86 -9.25
N TRP A 203 -11.21 -14.17 -8.97
CA TRP A 203 -10.36 -13.39 -8.07
C TRP A 203 -8.92 -13.38 -8.59
N PRO A 204 -8.17 -12.29 -8.32
CA PRO A 204 -6.78 -12.24 -8.72
C PRO A 204 -5.90 -13.04 -7.74
N MET A 205 -4.79 -13.57 -8.25
CA MET A 205 -3.73 -14.12 -7.40
C MET A 205 -3.18 -13.00 -6.51
N GLY A 206 -3.08 -13.24 -5.21
CA GLY A 206 -2.73 -12.24 -4.19
C GLY A 206 -3.91 -11.68 -3.38
N ALA A 207 -5.14 -12.17 -3.60
CA ALA A 207 -6.31 -11.77 -2.83
C ALA A 207 -6.22 -12.14 -1.34
N ASP A 208 -6.81 -11.32 -0.46
CA ASP A 208 -6.86 -11.62 0.97
C ASP A 208 -7.74 -12.84 1.22
N GLY A 209 -7.21 -13.86 1.90
CA GLY A 209 -7.88 -15.15 2.09
C GLY A 209 -7.61 -16.21 1.02
N GLU A 210 -6.74 -15.95 0.03
CA GLU A 210 -6.34 -16.95 -0.98
C GLU A 210 -5.49 -18.09 -0.41
N ALA A 211 -4.82 -17.88 0.72
CA ALA A 211 -3.92 -18.86 1.32
C ALA A 211 -4.63 -20.21 1.54
N GLY A 212 -4.18 -21.25 0.84
CA GLY A 212 -4.75 -22.60 0.91
C GLY A 212 -5.89 -22.88 -0.09
N MET A 213 -6.34 -21.89 -0.86
CA MET A 213 -7.41 -22.07 -1.85
C MET A 213 -7.07 -23.12 -2.90
N LEU A 214 -5.83 -23.17 -3.38
CA LEU A 214 -5.42 -24.17 -4.36
C LEU A 214 -5.60 -25.61 -3.83
N GLU A 215 -5.32 -25.84 -2.54
CA GLU A 215 -5.53 -27.14 -1.90
C GLU A 215 -7.02 -27.47 -1.76
N VAL A 216 -7.85 -26.46 -1.48
CA VAL A 216 -9.31 -26.60 -1.48
C VAL A 216 -9.81 -27.01 -2.87
N LEU A 217 -9.35 -26.36 -3.93
CA LEU A 217 -9.71 -26.70 -5.31
C LEU A 217 -9.31 -28.15 -5.64
N ARG A 218 -8.08 -28.56 -5.32
CA ARG A 218 -7.61 -29.95 -5.51
C ARG A 218 -8.47 -30.97 -4.76
N SER A 219 -8.83 -30.68 -3.51
CA SER A 219 -9.66 -31.57 -2.70
C SER A 219 -11.10 -31.65 -3.21
N ARG A 220 -11.64 -30.58 -3.79
CA ARG A 220 -13.05 -30.50 -4.23
C ARG A 220 -13.26 -31.06 -5.62
N PHE A 221 -12.26 -30.97 -6.49
CA PHE A 221 -12.37 -31.31 -7.91
C PHE A 221 -11.46 -32.48 -8.28
N PRO A 222 -11.94 -33.74 -8.20
CA PRO A 222 -11.16 -34.89 -8.62
C PRO A 222 -10.71 -34.77 -10.08
N GLY A 223 -9.41 -34.97 -10.31
CA GLY A 223 -8.80 -34.80 -11.63
C GLY A 223 -8.40 -33.36 -11.95
N PHE A 224 -8.27 -32.49 -10.94
CA PHE A 224 -7.66 -31.17 -11.08
C PHE A 224 -6.24 -31.28 -11.66
N ASP A 225 -5.96 -30.48 -12.69
CA ASP A 225 -4.72 -30.48 -13.45
C ASP A 225 -3.72 -29.47 -12.88
N ASP A 226 -2.77 -29.96 -12.08
CA ASP A 226 -1.68 -29.16 -11.54
C ASP A 226 -0.67 -28.70 -12.62
N GLU A 227 -0.54 -29.44 -13.74
CA GLU A 227 0.33 -29.03 -14.83
C GLU A 227 -0.24 -27.79 -15.55
N ALA A 228 -1.56 -27.68 -15.67
CA ALA A 228 -2.21 -26.47 -16.17
C ALA A 228 -1.93 -25.25 -15.27
N VAL A 229 -1.88 -25.44 -13.94
CA VAL A 229 -1.50 -24.36 -13.00
C VAL A 229 -0.04 -23.97 -13.21
N ILE A 230 0.87 -24.93 -13.29
CA ILE A 230 2.30 -24.66 -13.52
C ILE A 230 2.51 -23.95 -14.86
N ALA A 231 1.78 -24.35 -15.90
CA ALA A 231 1.81 -23.70 -17.22
C ALA A 231 1.32 -22.25 -17.13
N ALA A 232 0.22 -22.00 -16.44
CA ALA A 232 -0.29 -20.65 -16.22
C ALA A 232 0.72 -19.75 -15.51
N MET A 233 1.35 -20.23 -14.43
CA MET A 233 2.36 -19.49 -13.68
C MET A 233 3.64 -19.20 -14.47
N ARG A 234 3.85 -19.89 -15.60
CA ARG A 234 5.00 -19.69 -16.51
C ARG A 234 4.62 -18.95 -17.79
N SER A 235 3.34 -18.63 -17.97
CA SER A 235 2.86 -17.95 -19.17
C SER A 235 3.36 -16.52 -19.22
N THR A 236 3.76 -16.08 -20.40
CA THR A 236 4.04 -14.68 -20.71
C THR A 236 3.04 -14.12 -21.73
N GLU A 237 1.97 -14.85 -22.01
CA GLU A 237 0.94 -14.52 -22.98
C GLU A 237 -0.44 -14.41 -22.31
N ASN A 238 -1.36 -13.69 -22.96
CA ASN A 238 -2.75 -13.61 -22.55
C ASN A 238 -3.44 -14.93 -22.92
N ALA A 239 -3.68 -15.79 -21.93
CA ALA A 239 -4.11 -17.16 -22.16
C ALA A 239 -5.05 -17.64 -21.06
N ARG A 240 -5.85 -18.66 -21.38
CA ARG A 240 -6.76 -19.35 -20.44
C ARG A 240 -6.34 -20.80 -20.31
N PHE A 241 -6.01 -21.21 -19.09
CA PHE A 241 -5.58 -22.55 -18.74
C PHE A 241 -6.69 -23.24 -17.97
N ILE A 242 -7.27 -24.31 -18.53
CA ILE A 242 -8.32 -25.06 -17.84
C ILE A 242 -7.67 -26.04 -16.87
N CYS A 243 -7.90 -25.83 -15.58
CA CYS A 243 -7.39 -26.71 -14.51
C CYS A 243 -8.37 -27.83 -14.20
N TRP A 244 -9.66 -27.63 -14.44
CA TRP A 244 -10.67 -28.67 -14.26
C TRP A 244 -11.92 -28.36 -15.08
N THR A 245 -12.59 -29.42 -15.54
CA THR A 245 -13.93 -29.33 -16.12
C THR A 245 -14.80 -30.45 -15.58
N ARG A 246 -16.07 -30.15 -15.37
CA ARG A 246 -17.07 -31.14 -15.01
C ARG A 246 -17.19 -32.12 -16.18
N ARG A 247 -16.91 -33.38 -15.91
CA ARG A 247 -17.19 -34.44 -16.89
C ARG A 247 -18.70 -34.47 -17.11
N THR A 248 -19.14 -34.02 -18.27
CA THR A 248 -20.49 -34.29 -18.79
C THR A 248 -20.62 -35.81 -18.89
N GLY A 249 -21.39 -36.40 -17.98
CA GLY A 249 -21.88 -37.78 -18.08
C GLY A 249 -23.10 -37.84 -18.96
#